data_AF-A0A661Y355-F1
#
_entry.id   AF-A0A661Y355-F1
#
_cell.length_a   1.000
_cell.length_b   1.000
_cell.length_c   1.000
_cell.angle_alpha   90.00
_cell.angle_beta   90.00
_cell.angle_gamma   90.00
#
_symmetry.space_group_name_H-M   'P 1'
#
loop_
_entity.id
_entity.type
_entity.pdbx_description
1 polymer ?
#
loop_
_entity_poly.entity_id
_entity_poly.type
_entity_poly.pdbx_seq_one_letter_code
_entity_poly.pdbx_strand_id
1 'polypeptide(L)'
;MEQNFYTQLQFIRKFGDYLIINIAFFIGYVIKFGFGFEVFANNNYLSFLLFFNLAWIISTSALKTYNTSGLNLTFLNTVDRVVRLLLLDLLLVAAFNGLIKTYFSRLFILYTYIALTVLVFIWRYLSLRILVSQNKRKNRLNK
;
A
#
# COMPACT_ATOMS: atom_id res chain seq x y z
N MET A 1 -18.50 16.88 14.41
CA MET A 1 -18.74 16.30 13.06
C MET A 1 -17.48 16.23 12.20
N GLU A 2 -16.50 17.15 12.30
CA GLU A 2 -15.27 17.07 11.49
C GLU A 2 -14.40 15.84 11.77
N GLN A 3 -14.30 15.41 13.03
CA GLN A 3 -13.52 14.23 13.42
C GLN A 3 -13.99 12.93 12.72
N ASN A 4 -15.31 12.71 12.60
CA ASN A 4 -15.83 11.49 11.98
C ASN A 4 -15.44 11.36 10.50
N PHE A 5 -15.34 12.49 9.78
CA PHE A 5 -15.00 12.50 8.37
C PHE A 5 -13.53 12.09 8.12
N TYR A 6 -12.59 12.68 8.86
CA TYR A 6 -11.18 12.32 8.74
C TYR A 6 -10.95 10.85 9.11
N THR A 7 -11.66 10.35 10.12
CA THR A 7 -11.60 8.93 10.53
C THR A 7 -12.12 7.99 9.44
N GLN A 8 -13.24 8.32 8.79
CA GLN A 8 -13.78 7.53 7.67
C GLN A 8 -12.82 7.47 6.47
N LEU A 9 -12.19 8.60 6.12
CA LEU A 9 -11.24 8.62 5.03
C LEU A 9 -9.95 7.85 5.35
N GLN A 10 -9.47 7.95 6.59
CA GLN A 10 -8.34 7.13 7.05
C GLN A 10 -8.66 5.64 6.92
N PHE A 11 -9.88 5.24 7.25
CA PHE A 11 -10.35 3.87 7.08
C PHE A 11 -10.38 3.46 5.60
N ILE A 12 -10.96 4.28 4.72
CA ILE A 12 -11.00 4.01 3.27
C ILE A 12 -9.57 3.86 2.71
N ARG A 13 -8.66 4.77 3.07
CA ARG A 13 -7.25 4.70 2.64
C ARG A 13 -6.57 3.42 3.10
N LYS A 14 -6.73 3.06 4.37
CA LYS A 14 -6.22 1.79 4.94
C LYS A 14 -6.75 0.58 4.17
N PHE A 15 -8.06 0.53 3.99
CA PHE A 15 -8.70 -0.59 3.30
C PHE A 15 -8.25 -0.72 1.84
N GLY A 16 -8.17 0.40 1.12
CA GLY A 16 -7.68 0.41 -0.26
C GLY A 16 -6.22 -0.04 -0.36
N ASP A 17 -5.37 0.34 0.59
CA ASP A 17 -3.98 -0.12 0.61
C ASP A 17 -3.90 -1.65 0.75
N TYR A 18 -4.69 -2.25 1.64
CA TYR A 18 -4.73 -3.71 1.77
C TYR A 18 -5.15 -4.39 0.48
N LEU A 19 -6.21 -3.91 -0.18
CA LEU A 19 -6.62 -4.47 -1.47
C LEU A 19 -5.50 -4.35 -2.51
N ILE A 20 -4.84 -3.20 -2.58
CA ILE A 20 -3.76 -2.94 -3.53
C ILE A 20 -2.56 -3.86 -3.31
N ILE A 21 -2.17 -4.13 -2.07
CA ILE A 21 -1.08 -5.07 -1.77
C ILE A 21 -1.41 -6.46 -2.30
N ASN A 22 -2.62 -6.94 -2.04
CA ASN A 22 -3.05 -8.25 -2.52
C ASN A 22 -3.11 -8.31 -4.06
N ILE A 23 -3.63 -7.26 -4.70
CA ILE A 23 -3.66 -7.15 -6.17
C ILE A 23 -2.24 -7.09 -6.75
N ALA A 24 -1.34 -6.29 -6.17
CA ALA A 24 0.03 -6.16 -6.63
C ALA A 24 0.82 -7.47 -6.48
N PHE A 25 0.60 -8.18 -5.37
CA PHE A 25 1.18 -9.51 -5.15
C PHE A 25 0.68 -10.50 -6.21
N PHE A 26 -0.62 -10.51 -6.48
CA PHE A 26 -1.21 -11.37 -7.50
C PHE A 26 -0.71 -11.04 -8.91
N ILE A 27 -0.58 -9.76 -9.27
CA ILE A 27 0.00 -9.32 -10.54
C ILE A 27 1.45 -9.82 -10.66
N GLY A 28 2.26 -9.62 -9.62
CA GLY A 28 3.64 -10.12 -9.60
C GLY A 28 3.72 -11.65 -9.74
N TYR A 29 2.75 -12.35 -9.14
CA TYR A 29 2.66 -13.81 -9.21
C TYR A 29 2.36 -14.25 -10.64
N VAL A 30 1.32 -13.70 -11.25
CA VAL A 30 0.89 -14.05 -12.61
C VAL A 30 2.00 -13.73 -13.62
N ILE A 31 2.70 -12.61 -13.48
CA ILE A 31 3.81 -12.26 -14.38
C ILE A 31 4.95 -13.28 -14.26
N LYS A 32 5.27 -13.75 -13.05
CA LYS A 32 6.43 -14.64 -12.84
C LYS A 32 6.12 -16.12 -13.09
N PHE A 33 4.94 -16.58 -12.70
CA PHE A 33 4.56 -17.99 -12.65
C PHE A 33 3.35 -18.35 -13.53
N GLY A 34 2.71 -17.36 -14.14
CA GLY A 34 1.46 -17.56 -14.88
C GLY A 34 0.26 -17.79 -13.95
N PHE A 35 -0.81 -18.37 -14.49
CA PHE A 35 -2.07 -18.60 -13.77
C PHE A 35 -2.12 -19.93 -12.99
N GLY A 36 -1.06 -20.73 -13.01
CA GLY A 36 -1.04 -22.03 -12.31
C GLY A 36 -1.06 -21.85 -10.79
N PHE A 37 -2.00 -22.50 -10.09
CA PHE A 37 -2.17 -22.36 -8.63
C PHE A 37 -1.22 -23.25 -7.80
N GLU A 38 -0.64 -24.28 -8.42
CA GLU A 38 0.21 -25.28 -7.73
C GLU A 38 1.42 -24.64 -7.05
N VAL A 39 2.03 -23.65 -7.70
CA VAL A 39 3.18 -22.91 -7.16
C VAL A 39 2.78 -22.07 -5.94
N PHE A 40 1.56 -21.53 -5.91
CA PHE A 40 1.07 -20.71 -4.81
C PHE A 40 0.87 -21.55 -3.54
N ALA A 41 0.24 -22.73 -3.68
CA ALA A 41 -0.05 -23.63 -2.57
C ALA A 41 1.20 -24.36 -2.06
N ASN A 42 2.03 -24.90 -2.96
CA ASN A 42 3.13 -25.78 -2.58
C ASN A 42 4.39 -25.03 -2.12
N ASN A 43 4.60 -23.79 -2.55
CA ASN A 43 5.82 -23.02 -2.25
C ASN A 43 5.61 -21.91 -1.22
N ASN A 44 4.66 -22.05 -0.29
CA ASN A 44 4.45 -21.12 0.82
C ASN A 44 4.25 -19.64 0.41
N TYR A 45 3.78 -19.37 -0.81
CA TYR A 45 3.50 -17.98 -1.26
C TYR A 45 2.32 -17.37 -0.50
N LEU A 46 1.42 -18.19 0.04
CA LEU A 46 0.41 -17.72 0.98
C LEU A 46 1.05 -17.11 2.24
N SER A 47 2.02 -17.79 2.85
CA SER A 47 2.75 -17.26 3.99
C SER A 47 3.51 -15.99 3.63
N PHE A 48 4.03 -15.91 2.41
CA PHE A 48 4.72 -14.70 1.94
C PHE A 48 3.76 -13.53 1.72
N LEU A 49 2.55 -13.78 1.21
CA LEU A 49 1.50 -12.78 1.09
C LEU A 49 1.08 -12.22 2.45
N LEU A 50 0.93 -13.09 3.45
CA LEU A 50 0.63 -12.68 4.83
C LEU A 50 1.77 -11.82 5.39
N PHE A 51 3.02 -12.22 5.15
CA PHE A 51 4.18 -11.43 5.54
C PHE A 51 4.20 -10.05 4.86
N PHE A 52 3.89 -9.97 3.57
CA PHE A 52 3.78 -8.70 2.83
C PHE A 52 2.75 -7.76 3.47
N ASN A 53 1.56 -8.28 3.80
CA ASN A 53 0.53 -7.48 4.47
C ASN A 53 1.00 -7.01 5.87
N LEU A 54 1.69 -7.89 6.61
CA LEU A 54 2.22 -7.55 7.94
C LEU A 54 3.36 -6.51 7.87
N ALA A 55 4.27 -6.63 6.90
CA ALA A 55 5.32 -5.64 6.64
C ALA A 55 4.70 -4.27 6.34
N TRP A 56 3.60 -4.23 5.58
CA TRP A 56 2.90 -2.99 5.30
C TRP A 56 2.24 -2.38 6.54
N ILE A 57 1.63 -3.21 7.40
CA ILE A 57 1.06 -2.78 8.69
C ILE A 57 2.15 -2.13 9.55
N ILE A 58 3.30 -2.79 9.67
CA ILE A 58 4.44 -2.29 10.44
C ILE A 58 4.90 -0.96 9.84
N SER A 59 5.09 -0.90 8.52
CA SER A 59 5.61 0.27 7.83
C SER A 59 4.67 1.48 7.95
N THR A 60 3.37 1.27 7.76
CA THR A 60 2.37 2.34 7.89
C THR A 60 2.19 2.83 9.33
N SER A 61 2.37 1.93 10.31
CA SER A 61 2.34 2.28 11.73
C SER A 61 3.59 3.06 12.14
N ALA A 62 4.77 2.59 11.75
CA ALA A 62 6.06 3.23 12.03
C ALA A 62 6.14 4.65 11.44
N LEU A 63 5.67 4.83 10.20
CA LEU A 63 5.68 6.12 9.51
C LEU A 63 4.45 6.99 9.82
N LYS A 64 3.50 6.49 10.63
CA LYS A 64 2.21 7.15 10.92
C LYS A 64 1.51 7.64 9.66
N THR A 65 1.58 6.86 8.57
CA THR A 65 1.15 7.27 7.21
C THR A 65 -0.28 7.78 7.16
N TYR A 66 -1.16 7.19 7.98
CA TYR A 66 -2.58 7.52 8.01
C TYR A 66 -2.93 8.70 8.92
N ASN A 67 -1.99 9.23 9.72
CA ASN A 67 -2.29 10.38 10.56
C ASN A 67 -2.31 11.65 9.69
N THR A 68 -3.52 12.15 9.43
CA THR A 68 -3.77 13.36 8.63
C THR A 68 -4.01 14.60 9.47
N SER A 69 -3.94 14.49 10.80
CA SER A 69 -4.24 15.58 11.73
C SER A 69 -3.21 16.71 11.58
N GLY A 70 -3.63 17.87 11.06
CA GLY A 70 -2.82 19.11 11.04
C GLY A 70 -1.77 19.25 9.94
N LEU A 71 -1.83 18.47 8.86
CA LEU A 71 -0.78 18.44 7.83
C LEU A 71 -1.18 19.10 6.51
N ASN A 72 -0.27 19.89 5.94
CA ASN A 72 -0.31 20.41 4.57
C ASN A 72 -0.36 19.23 3.57
N LEU A 73 -1.57 18.90 3.10
CA LEU A 73 -1.87 17.88 2.10
C LEU A 73 -1.43 18.31 0.70
N THR A 74 -0.15 18.59 0.52
CA THR A 74 0.44 18.86 -0.80
C THR A 74 0.75 17.55 -1.52
N PHE A 75 0.79 17.63 -2.85
CA PHE A 75 1.16 16.49 -3.69
C PHE A 75 2.58 15.98 -3.35
N LEU A 76 3.54 16.89 -3.21
CA LEU A 76 4.94 16.55 -2.88
C LEU A 76 5.07 15.81 -1.55
N ASN A 77 4.38 16.27 -0.50
CA ASN A 77 4.37 15.59 0.79
C ASN A 77 3.73 14.20 0.71
N THR A 78 2.76 14.01 -0.18
CA THR A 78 2.15 12.70 -0.40
C THR A 78 3.11 11.76 -1.11
N VAL A 79 3.82 12.25 -2.13
CA VAL A 79 4.84 11.46 -2.84
C VAL A 79 5.96 11.02 -1.90
N ASP A 80 6.54 11.94 -1.11
CA ASP A 80 7.60 11.61 -0.14
C ASP A 80 7.16 10.53 0.86
N ARG A 81 5.95 10.63 1.41
CA ARG A 81 5.40 9.60 2.31
C ARG A 81 5.24 8.25 1.64
N VAL A 82 4.75 8.22 0.40
CA VAL A 82 4.57 6.99 -0.36
C VAL A 82 5.92 6.34 -0.66
N VAL A 83 6.92 7.14 -1.06
CA VAL A 83 8.28 6.64 -1.31
C VAL A 83 8.88 6.05 -0.04
N ARG A 84 8.84 6.76 1.10
CA ARG A 84 9.35 6.24 2.38
C ARG A 84 8.64 4.96 2.81
N LEU A 85 7.33 4.89 2.59
CA LEU A 85 6.54 3.72 2.90
C LEU A 85 6.94 2.50 2.06
N LEU A 86 7.04 2.69 0.74
CA LEU A 86 7.45 1.63 -0.19
C LEU A 86 8.87 1.15 0.11
N LEU A 87 9.79 2.07 0.43
CA LEU A 87 11.17 1.72 0.78
C LEU A 87 11.24 0.92 2.09
N LEU A 88 10.55 1.36 3.14
CA LEU A 88 10.56 0.65 4.42
C LEU A 88 9.96 -0.76 4.27
N ASP A 89 8.85 -0.87 3.56
CA ASP A 89 8.21 -2.15 3.27
C ASP A 89 9.13 -3.08 2.47
N LEU A 90 9.76 -2.57 1.41
CA LEU A 90 10.76 -3.29 0.61
C LEU A 90 11.93 -3.77 1.45
N LEU A 91 12.44 -2.94 2.36
CA LEU A 91 13.53 -3.32 3.26
C LEU A 91 13.13 -4.46 4.19
N LEU A 92 11.91 -4.43 4.75
CA LEU A 92 11.40 -5.51 5.59
C LEU A 92 11.25 -6.82 4.81
N VAL A 93 10.67 -6.76 3.60
CA VAL A 93 10.51 -7.92 2.72
C VAL A 93 11.84 -8.48 2.25
N ALA A 94 12.78 -7.63 1.84
CA ALA A 94 14.11 -8.04 1.40
C ALA A 94 14.92 -8.65 2.56
N ALA A 95 14.86 -8.05 3.76
CA ALA A 95 15.51 -8.57 4.96
C ALA A 95 14.94 -9.95 5.33
N PHE A 96 13.62 -10.09 5.36
CA PHE A 96 12.96 -11.36 5.64
C PHE A 96 13.35 -12.43 4.60
N ASN A 97 13.30 -12.12 3.31
CA ASN A 97 13.71 -13.05 2.26
C ASN A 97 15.19 -13.46 2.39
N GLY A 98 16.06 -12.53 2.80
CA GLY A 98 17.48 -12.81 3.08
C GLY A 98 17.67 -13.75 4.27
N LEU A 99 16.93 -13.54 5.36
CA LEU A 99 17.00 -14.36 6.59
C LEU A 99 16.61 -15.83 6.33
N ILE A 100 15.60 -16.06 5.49
CA ILE A 100 15.16 -17.43 5.12
C ILE A 100 15.97 -18.03 3.95
N LYS A 101 17.20 -17.56 3.73
CA LYS A 101 18.13 -18.04 2.68
C LYS A 101 17.58 -17.88 1.24
N THR A 102 16.92 -16.76 0.96
CA THR A 102 16.38 -16.43 -0.37
C THR A 102 15.45 -17.49 -0.96
N TYR A 103 14.52 -17.95 -0.13
CA TYR A 103 13.51 -18.93 -0.52
C TYR A 103 12.58 -18.42 -1.65
N PHE A 104 12.27 -17.12 -1.67
CA PHE A 104 11.40 -16.53 -2.68
C PHE A 104 12.17 -15.88 -3.84
N SER A 105 11.57 -15.98 -5.03
CA SER A 105 12.12 -15.43 -6.27
C SER A 105 12.30 -13.91 -6.20
N ARG A 106 13.54 -13.43 -6.42
CA ARG A 106 13.85 -11.99 -6.47
C ARG A 106 13.10 -11.26 -7.60
N LEU A 107 12.90 -11.93 -8.73
CA LEU A 107 12.11 -11.40 -9.86
C LEU A 107 10.63 -11.25 -9.50
N PHE A 108 10.08 -12.19 -8.73
CA PHE A 108 8.70 -12.07 -8.23
C PHE A 108 8.56 -10.82 -7.36
N ILE A 109 9.47 -10.64 -6.39
CA ILE A 109 9.49 -9.47 -5.51
C ILE A 109 9.58 -8.19 -6.34
N LEU A 110 10.47 -8.13 -7.33
CA LEU A 110 10.62 -6.98 -8.22
C LEU A 110 9.30 -6.63 -8.93
N TYR A 111 8.64 -7.61 -9.57
CA TYR A 111 7.38 -7.39 -10.27
C TYR A 111 6.25 -6.96 -9.34
N THR A 112 6.17 -7.56 -8.15
CA THR A 112 5.23 -7.15 -7.11
C THR A 112 5.44 -5.69 -6.72
N TYR A 113 6.68 -5.25 -6.49
CA TYR A 113 6.96 -3.86 -6.12
C TYR A 113 6.74 -2.85 -7.25
N ILE A 114 6.98 -3.23 -8.51
CA ILE A 114 6.63 -2.39 -9.66
C ILE A 114 5.11 -2.18 -9.71
N ALA A 115 4.33 -3.27 -9.62
CA ALA A 115 2.88 -3.21 -9.61
C ALA A 115 2.35 -2.42 -8.39
N LEU A 116 2.90 -2.69 -7.21
CA LEU A 116 2.53 -2.01 -5.96
C LEU A 116 2.77 -0.51 -6.06
N THR A 117 3.93 -0.10 -6.58
CA THR A 117 4.28 1.31 -6.75
C THR A 117 3.24 2.03 -7.61
N VAL A 118 2.96 1.49 -8.80
CA VAL A 118 1.98 2.08 -9.73
C VAL A 118 0.60 2.17 -9.08
N LEU A 119 0.11 1.08 -8.48
CA LEU A 119 -1.21 1.03 -7.87
C LEU A 119 -1.35 1.97 -6.66
N VAL A 120 -0.33 2.03 -5.80
CA VAL A 120 -0.34 2.92 -4.63
C VAL A 120 -0.33 4.39 -5.07
N PHE A 121 0.45 4.76 -6.09
CA PHE A 121 0.42 6.13 -6.60
C PHE A 121 -0.95 6.51 -7.18
N ILE A 122 -1.55 5.63 -7.98
CA ILE A 122 -2.91 5.82 -8.52
C ILE A 122 -3.91 6.01 -7.36
N TRP A 123 -3.87 5.13 -6.36
CA TRP A 123 -4.77 5.19 -5.22
C TRP A 123 -4.61 6.43 -4.37
N ARG A 124 -3.35 6.85 -4.13
CA ARG A 124 -3.05 8.07 -3.37
C ARG A 124 -3.57 9.29 -4.09
N TYR A 125 -3.39 9.37 -5.41
CA TYR A 125 -3.96 10.41 -6.24
C TYR A 125 -5.50 10.44 -6.19
N LEU A 126 -6.16 9.30 -6.35
CA LEU A 126 -7.62 9.19 -6.25
C LEU A 126 -8.12 9.64 -4.86
N SER A 127 -7.47 9.18 -3.80
CA SER A 127 -7.85 9.53 -2.42
C SER A 127 -7.71 11.03 -2.14
N LEU A 128 -6.70 11.70 -2.72
CA LEU A 128 -6.52 13.15 -2.61
C LEU A 128 -7.61 13.91 -3.38
N ARG A 129 -7.99 13.45 -4.58
CA ARG A 129 -9.08 14.08 -5.34
C ARG A 129 -10.42 13.98 -4.61
N ILE A 130 -10.70 12.83 -4.00
CA ILE A 130 -11.92 12.65 -3.18
C ILE A 130 -11.91 13.67 -2.04
N LEU A 131 -10.80 13.78 -1.30
CA LEU A 131 -10.60 14.76 -0.24
C LEU A 131 -10.89 16.20 -0.67
N VAL A 132 -10.25 16.65 -1.76
CA VAL A 132 -10.40 18.03 -2.25
C VAL A 132 -11.83 18.30 -2.71
N SER A 133 -12.47 17.35 -3.39
CA SER A 133 -13.86 17.46 -3.85
C SER A 133 -14.83 17.63 -2.68
N GLN A 134 -14.64 16.85 -1.61
CA GLN A 134 -15.52 16.91 -0.44
C GLN A 134 -15.35 18.21 0.36
N ASN A 135 -14.13 18.71 0.52
CA ASN A 135 -13.88 20.03 1.14
C ASN A 135 -14.56 21.17 0.37
N LYS A 136 -14.53 21.13 -0.97
CA LYS A 136 -15.23 22.12 -1.81
C LYS A 136 -16.75 22.08 -1.63
N ARG A 137 -17.35 20.89 -1.51
CA ARG A 137 -18.80 20.73 -1.28
C ARG A 137 -19.22 21.29 0.09
N LYS A 138 -18.43 21.03 1.14
CA LYS A 138 -18.70 21.55 2.49
C LYS A 138 -18.68 23.09 2.54
N ASN A 139 -17.69 23.72 1.90
CA ASN A 139 -17.60 25.18 1.84
C ASN A 139 -18.75 25.85 1.04
N ARG A 140 -19.44 25.10 0.17
CA ARG A 140 -20.64 25.59 -0.55
C ARG A 140 -21.92 25.47 0.25
N LEU A 141 -22.01 24.54 1.21
CA LEU A 141 -23.17 24.34 2.08
C LEU A 141 -23.19 25.30 3.28
N ASN A 142 -22.03 25.86 3.63
CA ASN A 142 -21.85 26.83 4.71
C ASN A 142 -21.85 28.29 4.22
N LYS A 143 -22.14 28.53 2.93
CA LYS A 143 -22.37 29.86 2.33
C LYS A 143 -23.84 30.00 2.02
#